data_AF-A0A4R5LUF0-F1
#
_entry.id   AF-A0A4R5LUF0-F1
#
_cell.length_a   1.000
_cell.length_b   1.000
_cell.length_c   1.000
_cell.angle_alpha   90.00
_cell.angle_beta   90.00
_cell.angle_gamma   90.00
#
_symmetry.space_group_name_H-M   'P 1'
#
loop_
_entity.id
_entity.type
_entity.pdbx_description
1 polymer ?
#
loop_
_entity_poly.entity_id
_entity_poly.type
_entity_poly.pdbx_seq_one_letter_code
_entity_poly.pdbx_strand_id
1 'polypeptide(L)'
;MLTITPTAVLEQQPDSELEVFAVIDGKKVYLPEDANYIMQDRRGLWYYSTRKPRPKEGDWTPNKTSISCKSEGGYVRALKTETVQPWLETCQRTVRMVTGSSSADRRPADV
;
A
#
# COMPACT_ATOMS: atom_id res chain seq x y z
N MET A 1 9.25 23.40 -5.63
CA MET A 1 9.69 22.02 -5.89
C MET A 1 8.90 21.13 -4.93
N LEU A 2 7.90 20.38 -5.42
CA LEU A 2 7.11 19.50 -4.57
C LEU A 2 7.96 18.27 -4.29
N THR A 3 8.55 18.18 -3.10
CA THR A 3 9.25 16.97 -2.65
C THR A 3 8.20 15.87 -2.50
N ILE A 4 8.13 14.97 -3.49
CA ILE A 4 7.29 13.78 -3.40
C ILE A 4 7.97 12.85 -2.40
N THR A 5 7.46 12.81 -1.18
CA THR A 5 7.91 11.84 -0.16
C THR A 5 7.40 10.45 -0.55
N PRO A 6 8.23 9.39 -0.46
CA PRO A 6 7.74 8.02 -0.60
C PRO A 6 6.60 7.79 0.40
N THR A 7 5.46 7.31 -0.10
CA THR A 7 4.34 6.89 0.76
C THR A 7 4.47 5.44 1.19
N ALA A 8 5.38 4.69 0.56
CA ALA A 8 5.74 3.36 0.96
C ALA A 8 7.25 3.20 1.10
N VAL A 9 7.62 2.38 2.07
CA VAL A 9 8.99 1.95 2.29
C VAL A 9 9.07 0.46 2.00
N LEU A 10 10.08 0.07 1.24
CA LEU A 10 10.41 -1.33 0.97
C LEU A 10 11.40 -1.78 2.05
N GLU A 11 11.16 -2.95 2.62
CA GLU A 11 12.10 -3.69 3.49
C GLU A 11 12.48 -3.05 4.84
N GLN A 12 12.32 -1.74 5.02
CA GLN A 12 12.47 -1.07 6.32
C GLN A 12 11.11 -0.98 7.04
N GLN A 13 11.06 -1.60 8.20
CA GLN A 13 9.94 -1.52 9.12
C GLN A 13 9.87 -0.09 9.68
N PRO A 14 8.69 0.56 9.68
CA PRO A 14 8.52 1.80 10.43
C PRO A 14 8.67 1.51 11.93
N ASP A 15 9.29 2.41 12.70
CA ASP A 15 9.40 2.34 14.19
C ASP A 15 8.02 2.47 14.90
N SER A 16 6.91 2.24 14.20
CA SER A 16 5.56 2.27 14.76
C SER A 16 5.22 0.92 15.39
N GLU A 17 4.46 0.95 16.48
CA GLU A 17 3.85 -0.23 17.13
C GLU A 17 2.85 -0.96 16.22
N LEU A 18 2.38 -0.29 15.16
CA LEU A 18 1.46 -0.82 14.18
C LEU A 18 2.11 -0.89 12.79
N GLU A 19 2.34 -2.11 12.32
CA GLU A 19 2.73 -2.38 10.95
C GLU A 19 1.49 -2.49 10.05
N VAL A 20 1.36 -1.57 9.10
CA VAL A 20 0.38 -1.67 8.01
C VAL A 20 1.13 -1.95 6.70
N PHE A 21 0.76 -3.01 6.00
CA PHE A 21 1.46 -3.38 4.77
C PHE A 21 0.58 -4.15 3.78
N ALA A 22 1.09 -4.30 2.56
CA ALA A 22 0.59 -5.21 1.56
C ALA A 22 1.73 -6.07 1.00
N VAL A 23 1.40 -7.24 0.45
CA VAL A 23 2.34 -8.04 -0.33
C VAL A 23 2.03 -7.79 -1.81
N ILE A 24 2.93 -7.08 -2.48
CA ILE A 24 2.81 -6.72 -3.90
C ILE A 24 4.01 -7.32 -4.62
N ASP A 25 3.75 -8.16 -5.63
CA ASP A 25 4.80 -8.86 -6.40
C ASP A 25 5.81 -9.62 -5.51
N GLY A 26 5.29 -10.32 -4.49
CA GLY A 26 6.10 -11.06 -3.52
C GLY A 26 6.86 -10.20 -2.50
N LYS A 27 6.79 -8.87 -2.59
CA LYS A 27 7.50 -7.94 -1.71
C LYS A 27 6.56 -7.32 -0.68
N LYS A 28 7.04 -7.20 0.56
CA LYS A 28 6.34 -6.48 1.62
C LYS A 28 6.49 -4.98 1.40
N VAL A 29 5.36 -4.30 1.18
CA VAL A 29 5.26 -2.86 0.97
C VAL A 29 4.60 -2.25 2.21
N TYR A 30 5.39 -1.55 3.03
CA TYR A 30 4.87 -0.87 4.21
C TYR A 30 4.11 0.40 3.81
N LEU A 31 2.99 0.64 4.45
CA LEU A 31 2.04 1.71 4.12
C LEU A 31 1.73 2.53 5.38
N PRO A 32 1.18 3.75 5.22
CA PRO A 32 0.71 4.55 6.33
C PRO A 32 -0.40 3.84 7.12
N GLU A 33 -0.55 4.19 8.39
CA GLU A 33 -1.48 3.52 9.31
C GLU A 33 -2.97 3.63 8.90
N ASP A 34 -3.31 4.67 8.14
CA ASP A 34 -4.65 4.94 7.61
C ASP A 34 -4.94 4.22 6.27
N ALA A 35 -3.96 3.52 5.70
CA ALA A 35 -4.12 2.73 4.49
C ALA A 35 -4.88 1.43 4.79
N ASN A 36 -6.20 1.44 4.61
CA ASN A 36 -7.06 0.27 4.89
C ASN A 36 -7.23 -0.66 3.68
N TYR A 37 -7.15 -0.10 2.48
CA TYR A 37 -7.36 -0.82 1.23
C TYR A 37 -6.26 -0.46 0.24
N ILE A 38 -5.86 -1.44 -0.57
CA ILE A 38 -4.96 -1.27 -1.70
C ILE A 38 -5.61 -1.76 -2.98
N MET A 39 -5.24 -1.16 -4.10
CA MET A 39 -5.69 -1.58 -5.43
C MET A 39 -4.71 -1.14 -6.51
N GLN A 40 -4.73 -1.87 -7.62
CA GLN A 40 -4.02 -1.55 -8.84
C GLN A 40 -5.01 -0.99 -9.87
N ASP A 41 -4.63 0.05 -10.60
CA ASP A 41 -5.41 0.52 -11.75
C ASP A 41 -5.08 -0.25 -13.04
N ARG A 42 -5.79 0.05 -14.13
CA ARG A 42 -5.56 -0.57 -15.46
C ARG A 42 -4.17 -0.26 -16.06
N ARG A 43 -3.43 0.70 -15.53
CA ARG A 43 -2.08 1.08 -15.98
C ARG A 43 -0.99 0.37 -15.19
N GLY A 44 -1.38 -0.40 -14.18
CA GLY A 44 -0.47 -1.12 -13.28
C GLY A 44 -0.01 -0.33 -12.08
N LEU A 45 -0.56 0.87 -11.88
CA LEU A 45 -0.18 1.76 -10.78
C LEU A 45 -0.94 1.36 -9.51
N TRP A 46 -0.22 1.32 -8.40
CA TRP A 46 -0.79 0.97 -7.11
C TRP A 46 -1.21 2.19 -6.30
N TYR A 47 -2.33 2.02 -5.60
CA TYR A 47 -2.94 3.04 -4.76
C TYR A 47 -3.37 2.44 -3.42
N TYR A 48 -3.44 3.28 -2.40
CA TYR A 48 -4.10 2.95 -1.15
C TYR A 48 -5.25 3.92 -0.85
N SER A 49 -6.18 3.50 0.01
CA SER A 49 -7.31 4.32 0.46
C SER A 49 -7.77 3.93 1.86
N THR A 50 -8.28 4.91 2.60
CA THR A 50 -8.82 4.72 3.97
C THR A 50 -10.19 4.04 3.96
N ARG A 51 -10.98 4.21 2.89
CA ARG A 51 -12.33 3.63 2.77
C ARG A 51 -12.40 2.75 1.54
N LYS A 52 -13.17 1.66 1.62
CA LYS A 52 -13.38 0.75 0.49
C LYS A 52 -13.85 1.55 -0.73
N PRO A 53 -13.11 1.55 -1.84
CA PRO A 53 -13.53 2.23 -3.06
C PRO A 53 -14.88 1.71 -3.54
N ARG A 54 -15.73 2.64 -3.97
CA ARG A 54 -17.02 2.29 -4.56
C ARG A 54 -16.83 2.16 -6.06
N PRO A 55 -17.17 1.01 -6.66
CA PRO A 55 -17.27 0.92 -8.11
C PRO A 55 -18.43 1.79 -8.57
N LYS A 56 -18.15 3.01 -8.99
CA LYS A 56 -19.09 3.83 -9.76
C LYS A 56 -18.56 3.86 -11.18
N GLU A 57 -19.48 3.75 -12.14
CA GLU A 57 -19.24 3.54 -13.57
C GLU A 57 -18.00 4.23 -14.13
N GLY A 58 -17.11 3.42 -14.72
CA GLY A 58 -16.08 3.94 -15.62
C GLY A 58 -14.73 4.14 -14.99
N ASP A 59 -14.61 4.84 -13.86
CA ASP A 59 -13.32 5.00 -13.21
C ASP A 59 -13.39 5.62 -11.81
N TRP A 60 -12.43 5.21 -10.99
CA TRP A 60 -11.74 6.08 -10.04
C TRP A 60 -12.54 6.65 -8.84
N THR A 61 -12.31 6.09 -7.65
CA THR A 61 -12.65 6.80 -6.39
C THR A 61 -11.64 7.94 -6.16
N PRO A 62 -12.08 9.21 -5.98
CA PRO A 62 -11.19 10.37 -5.92
C PRO A 62 -10.26 10.39 -4.70
N ASN A 63 -10.59 9.66 -3.64
CA ASN A 63 -9.87 9.67 -2.37
C ASN A 63 -8.89 8.51 -2.26
N LYS A 64 -8.00 8.35 -3.23
CA LYS A 64 -6.92 7.36 -3.21
C LYS A 64 -5.57 8.03 -3.39
N THR A 65 -4.58 7.54 -2.67
CA THR A 65 -3.21 8.07 -2.71
C THR A 65 -2.32 7.08 -3.44
N SER A 66 -1.49 7.56 -4.36
CA SER A 66 -0.54 6.69 -5.07
C SER A 66 0.49 6.12 -4.09
N ILE A 67 0.68 4.82 -4.13
CA ILE A 67 1.79 4.16 -3.44
C ILE A 67 3.05 4.55 -4.19
N SER A 68 3.93 5.29 -3.54
CA SER A 68 5.15 5.83 -4.13
C SER A 68 6.34 5.29 -3.38
N CYS A 69 7.28 4.69 -4.10
CA CYS A 69 8.48 4.07 -3.55
C CYS A 69 9.73 4.71 -4.15
N LYS A 70 10.84 4.60 -3.43
CA LYS A 70 12.15 5.01 -3.93
C LYS A 70 12.71 3.90 -4.83
N SER A 71 12.99 4.25 -6.07
CA SER A 71 13.72 3.38 -7.01
C SER A 71 15.19 3.26 -6.61
N GLU A 72 15.88 2.24 -7.14
CA GLU A 72 17.33 2.03 -6.93
C GLU A 72 18.17 3.25 -7.31
N GLY A 73 17.78 3.97 -8.37
CA GLY A 73 18.42 5.22 -8.79
C GLY A 73 18.12 6.43 -7.90
N GLY A 74 17.43 6.25 -6.77
CA GLY A 74 17.13 7.30 -5.80
C GLY A 74 15.90 8.16 -6.09
N TYR A 75 15.23 7.93 -7.22
CA TYR A 75 14.02 8.68 -7.60
C TYR A 75 12.77 8.10 -6.93
N VAL A 76 11.86 8.98 -6.51
CA VAL A 76 10.53 8.57 -6.01
C VAL A 76 9.56 8.46 -7.18
N ARG A 77 8.95 7.28 -7.34
CA ARG A 77 7.96 7.01 -8.39
C ARG A 77 6.80 6.22 -7.83
N ALA A 78 5.65 6.30 -8.50
CA ALA A 78 4.53 5.43 -8.20
C ALA A 78 4.92 3.96 -8.43
N LEU A 79 4.56 3.10 -7.49
CA LEU A 79 4.76 1.66 -7.57
C LEU A 79 3.93 1.13 -8.74
N LYS A 80 4.62 0.45 -9.66
CA LYS A 80 4.03 -0.12 -10.86
C LYS A 80 4.41 -1.59 -10.96
N THR A 81 3.43 -2.43 -11.21
CA THR A 81 3.62 -3.84 -11.61
C THR A 81 2.83 -4.11 -12.89
N GLU A 82 3.02 -5.28 -13.51
CA GLU A 82 2.16 -5.69 -14.62
C GLU A 82 0.72 -5.89 -14.14
N THR A 83 -0.25 -5.68 -15.04
CA THR A 83 -1.68 -5.89 -14.76
C THR A 83 -2.14 -7.18 -15.38
N VAL A 84 -2.65 -8.10 -14.58
CA VAL A 84 -3.23 -9.37 -15.08
C VAL A 84 -4.76 -9.38 -14.95
N GLN A 85 -5.34 -8.54 -14.08
CA GLN A 85 -6.77 -8.59 -13.70
C GLN A 85 -7.45 -7.20 -13.65
N PRO A 86 -8.79 -7.15 -13.74
CA PRO A 86 -9.58 -5.94 -13.50
C PRO A 86 -9.33 -5.32 -12.12
N TRP A 87 -9.32 -3.99 -12.03
CA TRP A 87 -8.97 -3.25 -10.81
C TRP A 87 -9.77 -3.64 -9.56
N LEU A 88 -11.05 -3.98 -9.71
CA LEU A 88 -11.92 -4.41 -8.62
C LEU A 88 -11.45 -5.70 -7.96
N GLU A 89 -10.88 -6.61 -8.75
CA GLU A 89 -10.32 -7.88 -8.28
C GLU A 89 -9.00 -7.67 -7.53
N THR A 90 -8.30 -6.58 -7.83
CA THR A 90 -7.08 -6.18 -7.12
C THR A 90 -7.36 -5.45 -5.79
N CYS A 91 -8.62 -5.09 -5.51
CA CYS A 91 -8.97 -4.37 -4.28
C CYS A 91 -8.89 -5.30 -3.07
N GLN A 92 -7.86 -5.11 -2.25
CA GLN A 92 -7.58 -5.93 -1.07
C GLN A 92 -7.50 -5.07 0.18
N ARG A 93 -7.74 -5.67 1.35
CA ARG A 93 -7.43 -5.03 2.64
C ARG A 93 -5.93 -5.12 2.89
N THR A 94 -5.37 -4.09 3.52
CA THR A 94 -4.01 -4.16 4.03
C THR A 94 -3.93 -5.13 5.21
N VAL A 95 -2.75 -5.72 5.38
CA VAL A 95 -2.41 -6.49 6.57
C VAL A 95 -2.02 -5.52 7.67
N ARG A 96 -2.56 -5.74 8.88
CA ARG A 96 -2.30 -4.93 10.06
C ARG A 96 -1.75 -5.83 11.16
N MET A 97 -0.54 -5.56 11.61
CA MET A 97 0.13 -6.32 12.65
C MET A 97 0.53 -5.39 13.79
N VAL A 98 0.23 -5.79 15.02
CA VAL A 98 0.81 -5.15 16.21
C VAL A 98 2.18 -5.77 16.42
N THR A 99 3.21 -4.93 16.48
CA THR A 99 4.58 -5.37 16.75
C THR A 99 4.81 -5.41 18.25
N GLY A 100 5.11 -6.59 18.79
CA GLY A 100 5.66 -6.71 20.14
C GLY A 100 7.18 -6.57 20.16
N SER A 101 7.76 -6.72 21.34
CA SER A 101 9.20 -6.55 21.61
C SER A 101 10.09 -7.50 20.81
N SER A 102 9.55 -8.63 20.34
CA SER A 102 10.24 -9.61 19.51
C SER A 102 9.38 -10.02 18.30
N SER A 103 10.00 -10.63 17.28
CA SER A 103 9.29 -11.15 16.11
C SER A 103 8.24 -12.21 16.45
N ALA A 104 8.41 -12.91 17.58
CA ALA A 104 7.48 -13.92 18.10
C ALA A 104 6.22 -13.30 18.73
N ASP A 105 6.27 -12.02 19.09
CA ASP A 105 5.15 -11.29 19.71
C ASP A 105 4.27 -10.56 18.70
N ARG A 106 4.54 -10.73 17.40
CA ARG A 106 3.74 -10.13 16.33
C ARG A 106 2.38 -10.83 16.25
N ARG A 107 1.32 -10.05 16.42
CA ARG A 107 -0.07 -10.54 16.32
C ARG A 107 -0.89 -9.72 15.32
N PRO A 108 -1.90 -10.29 14.67
CA PRO A 108 -2.88 -9.51 13.92
C PRO A 108 -3.47 -8.42 14.82
N ALA A 109 -3.64 -7.22 14.28
CA ALA A 109 -4.36 -6.16 14.99
C ALA A 109 -5.82 -6.58 15.20
N ASP A 110 -6.33 -6.43 16.42
CA ASP A 110 -7.75 -6.62 16.71
C ASP A 110 -8.53 -5.55 15.92
N VAL A 111 -9.40 -6.00 15.01
CA VAL A 111 -10.04 -5.19 13.94
C VAL A 111 -11.08 -4.21 14.47
#